data_AF-A0A646KLV0-F1
#
_entry.id   AF-A0A646KLV0-F1
#
_cell.length_a   1.000
_cell.length_b   1.000
_cell.length_c   1.000
_cell.angle_alpha   90.00
_cell.angle_beta   90.00
_cell.angle_gamma   90.00
#
_symmetry.space_group_name_H-M   'P 1'
#
loop_
_entity.id
_entity.type
_entity.pdbx_description
1 polymer ?
#
loop_
_entity_poly.entity_id
_entity_poly.type
_entity_poly.pdbx_seq_one_letter_code
_entity_poly.pdbx_strand_id
1 'polypeptide(L)'
;MTIGKHNTFVWVHRSDGDALRTMAEANRHEEMAWIAEQCERAGLHPSEPTPELIRLEALALRPGTWPTQSNLLEAAMRVRLAAPDLVGPWVPFTHEEREAQRLPGRRYGTAKQKFTDKLALDIDPVLVDHGHLAAYRISEPIVAELIAENLVGPGASRSRAARQRREELQAQIYTLGRVVREALAAIVGP
;
A
#
# COMPACT_ATOMS: atom_id res chain seq x y z
N MET A 1 9.26 -18.52 -11.37
CA MET A 1 8.13 -17.80 -12.00
C MET A 1 8.01 -16.46 -11.30
N THR A 2 8.33 -15.37 -11.98
CA THR A 2 8.02 -14.02 -11.48
C THR A 2 6.50 -13.91 -11.49
N ILE A 3 5.88 -14.03 -10.32
CA ILE A 3 4.46 -13.75 -10.18
C ILE A 3 4.30 -12.28 -10.59
N GLY A 4 3.47 -12.01 -11.60
CA GLY A 4 3.25 -10.66 -12.10
C GLY A 4 2.77 -9.73 -10.97
N LYS A 5 2.94 -8.42 -11.16
CA LYS A 5 2.36 -7.43 -10.23
C LYS A 5 0.85 -7.65 -10.13
N HIS A 6 0.30 -7.52 -8.93
CA HIS A 6 -1.15 -7.57 -8.75
C HIS A 6 -1.70 -6.16 -8.57
N ASN A 7 -2.79 -5.89 -9.28
CA ASN A 7 -3.55 -4.67 -9.07
C ASN A 7 -4.16 -4.68 -7.67
N THR A 8 -3.59 -3.85 -6.81
CA THR A 8 -3.91 -3.72 -5.40
C THR A 8 -4.69 -2.43 -5.20
N PHE A 9 -5.90 -2.56 -4.68
CA PHE A 9 -6.73 -1.41 -4.36
C PHE A 9 -6.54 -0.98 -2.91
N VAL A 10 -6.23 0.31 -2.72
CA VAL A 10 -6.07 0.86 -1.38
C VAL A 10 -6.85 2.16 -1.23
N TRP A 11 -7.54 2.27 -0.10
CA TRP A 11 -8.23 3.48 0.30
C TRP A 11 -7.35 4.36 1.18
N VAL A 12 -7.18 5.62 0.76
CA VAL A 12 -6.30 6.61 1.38
C VAL A 12 -7.03 7.94 1.65
N HIS A 13 -6.39 8.86 2.36
CA HIS A 13 -6.87 10.23 2.39
C HIS A 13 -6.66 10.88 1.02
N ARG A 14 -7.59 11.74 0.62
CA ARG A 14 -7.53 12.41 -0.68
C ARG A 14 -6.25 13.22 -0.86
N SER A 15 -5.80 13.91 0.20
CA SER A 15 -4.52 14.65 0.22
C SER A 15 -3.35 13.78 -0.20
N ASP A 16 -3.25 12.58 0.37
CA ASP A 16 -2.13 11.66 0.15
C ASP A 16 -2.17 11.10 -1.28
N GLY A 17 -3.38 10.79 -1.77
CA GLY A 17 -3.60 10.36 -3.14
C GLY A 17 -3.24 11.44 -4.16
N ASP A 18 -3.64 12.68 -3.91
CA ASP A 18 -3.34 13.82 -4.79
C ASP A 18 -1.83 14.11 -4.81
N ALA A 19 -1.16 14.11 -3.66
CA ALA A 19 0.29 14.31 -3.59
C ALA A 19 1.07 13.22 -4.35
N LEU A 20 0.69 11.95 -4.19
CA LEU A 20 1.30 10.84 -4.93
C LEU A 20 1.14 11.00 -6.45
N ARG A 21 -0.04 11.43 -6.90
CA ARG A 21 -0.29 11.73 -8.32
C ARG A 21 0.58 12.88 -8.80
N THR A 22 0.72 13.96 -8.02
CA THR A 22 1.59 15.09 -8.36
C THR A 22 3.04 14.67 -8.52
N MET A 23 3.57 13.85 -7.61
CA MET A 23 4.94 13.31 -7.72
C MET A 23 5.12 12.46 -8.99
N ALA A 24 4.19 11.53 -9.24
CA ALA A 24 4.25 10.67 -10.43
C ALA A 24 4.08 11.47 -11.74
N GLU A 25 3.30 12.54 -11.72
CA GLU A 25 3.11 13.43 -12.87
C GLU A 25 4.37 14.26 -13.16
N ALA A 26 5.07 14.74 -12.13
CA ALA A 26 6.37 15.39 -12.31
C ALA A 26 7.39 14.43 -12.94
N ASN A 27 7.49 13.20 -12.42
CA ASN A 27 8.35 12.15 -12.96
C ASN A 27 8.00 11.83 -14.42
N ARG A 28 6.70 11.78 -14.75
CA ARG A 28 6.24 11.55 -16.12
C ARG A 28 6.66 12.68 -17.07
N HIS A 29 6.59 13.94 -16.62
CA HIS A 29 7.07 15.06 -17.43
C HIS A 29 8.58 14.98 -17.69
N GLU A 30 9.37 14.61 -16.69
CA GLU A 30 10.81 14.39 -16.85
C GLU A 30 11.12 13.23 -17.79
N GLU A 31 10.40 12.11 -17.68
CA GLU A 31 10.50 10.97 -18.62
C GLU A 31 10.21 11.43 -20.05
N MET A 32 9.14 12.20 -20.27
CA MET A 32 8.79 12.70 -21.60
C MET A 32 9.83 13.66 -22.16
N ALA A 33 10.40 14.54 -21.33
CA ALA A 33 11.47 15.45 -21.74
C ALA A 33 12.73 14.66 -22.15
N TRP A 34 13.10 13.64 -21.39
CA TRP A 34 14.22 12.77 -21.72
C TRP A 34 13.99 11.99 -23.03
N ILE A 35 12.79 11.45 -23.24
CA ILE A 35 12.44 10.75 -24.49
C ILE A 35 12.55 11.71 -25.68
N ALA A 36 12.03 12.94 -25.55
CA ALA A 36 12.10 13.95 -26.59
C ALA A 36 13.57 14.28 -26.95
N GLU A 37 14.43 14.44 -25.94
CA GLU A 37 15.87 14.66 -26.14
C GLU A 37 16.54 13.48 -26.86
N GLN A 38 16.21 12.23 -26.51
CA GLN A 38 16.77 11.06 -27.20
C GLN A 38 16.30 10.97 -28.66
N CYS A 39 15.04 11.32 -28.94
CA CYS A 39 14.53 11.39 -30.31
C CYS A 39 15.26 12.47 -31.14
N GLU A 40 15.47 13.65 -30.57
CA GLU A 40 16.20 14.73 -31.24
C GLU A 40 17.65 14.32 -31.55
N ARG A 41 18.34 13.69 -30.58
CA ARG A 41 19.70 13.15 -30.78
C ARG A 41 19.77 12.09 -31.86
N ALA A 42 18.70 11.32 -32.05
CA ALA A 42 18.55 10.34 -33.12
C ALA A 42 18.19 10.97 -34.48
N GLY A 43 18.02 12.30 -34.54
CA GLY A 43 17.65 13.04 -35.76
C GLY A 43 16.18 12.90 -36.14
N LEU A 44 15.31 12.53 -35.19
CA LEU A 44 13.89 12.29 -35.44
C LEU A 44 13.07 13.55 -35.31
N HIS A 45 12.09 13.71 -36.20
CA HIS A 45 11.13 14.81 -36.14
C HIS A 45 10.10 14.56 -35.02
N PRO A 46 9.57 15.59 -34.33
CA PRO A 46 8.60 15.43 -33.24
C PRO A 46 7.31 14.66 -33.59
N SER A 47 6.97 14.56 -34.89
CA SER A 47 5.79 13.80 -35.37
C SER A 47 6.09 12.33 -35.63
N GLU A 48 7.35 11.91 -35.60
CA GLU A 48 7.74 10.52 -35.82
C GLU A 48 7.52 9.68 -34.55
N PRO A 49 7.14 8.41 -34.68
CA PRO A 49 6.94 7.54 -33.53
C PRO A 49 8.26 7.29 -32.80
N THR A 50 8.22 7.26 -31.46
CA THR A 50 9.39 6.94 -30.64
C THR A 50 9.94 5.54 -30.98
N PRO A 51 11.22 5.42 -31.36
CA PRO A 51 11.86 4.14 -31.64
C PRO A 51 11.73 3.15 -30.48
N GLU A 52 11.65 1.87 -30.81
CA GLU A 52 11.53 0.80 -29.81
C GLU A 52 12.67 0.82 -28.79
N LEU A 53 13.91 1.04 -29.23
CA LEU A 53 15.07 1.09 -28.35
C LEU A 53 14.94 2.18 -27.26
N ILE A 54 14.51 3.39 -27.64
CA ILE A 54 14.29 4.50 -26.70
C ILE A 54 13.14 4.16 -25.74
N ARG A 55 12.05 3.56 -26.24
CA ARG A 55 10.92 3.14 -25.39
C ARG A 55 11.33 2.08 -24.35
N LEU A 56 12.11 1.09 -24.78
CA LEU A 56 12.60 0.03 -23.90
C LEU A 56 13.60 0.56 -22.87
N GLU A 57 14.46 1.50 -23.25
CA GLU A 57 15.38 2.16 -22.31
C GLU A 57 14.61 3.00 -21.28
N ALA A 58 13.64 3.82 -21.70
CA ALA A 58 12.78 4.56 -20.78
C ALA A 58 12.07 3.62 -19.80
N LEU A 59 11.51 2.51 -20.29
CA LEU A 59 10.88 1.47 -19.47
C LEU A 59 11.84 0.86 -18.43
N ALA A 60 13.09 0.64 -18.80
CA ALA A 60 14.11 0.08 -17.91
C ALA A 60 14.55 1.07 -16.83
N LEU A 61 14.67 2.36 -17.19
CA LEU A 61 15.07 3.44 -16.27
C LEU A 61 13.94 3.84 -15.31
N ARG A 62 12.68 3.76 -15.76
CA ARG A 62 11.51 4.28 -15.02
C ARG A 62 11.47 3.91 -13.53
N PRO A 63 11.68 2.66 -13.09
CA PRO A 63 11.57 2.34 -11.66
C PRO A 63 12.56 3.08 -10.76
N GLY A 64 13.73 3.47 -11.29
CA GLY A 64 14.78 4.15 -10.54
C GLY A 64 14.87 5.65 -10.81
N THR A 65 14.59 6.08 -12.04
CA THR A 65 14.75 7.49 -12.46
C THR A 65 13.43 8.26 -12.39
N TRP A 66 12.34 7.69 -12.89
CA TRP A 66 11.02 8.34 -12.96
C TRP A 66 9.94 7.45 -12.36
N PRO A 67 10.00 7.15 -11.06
CA PRO A 67 9.17 6.15 -10.45
C PRO A 67 7.69 6.51 -10.57
N THR A 68 6.87 5.53 -11.00
CA THR A 68 5.40 5.67 -11.03
C THR A 68 4.83 5.67 -9.61
N GLN A 69 3.53 5.96 -9.47
CA GLN A 69 2.81 5.81 -8.19
C GLN A 69 3.03 4.43 -7.55
N SER A 70 3.07 3.38 -8.38
CA SER A 70 3.27 2.01 -7.92
C SER A 70 4.72 1.78 -7.46
N ASN A 71 5.71 2.31 -8.18
CA ASN A 71 7.11 2.20 -7.77
C ASN A 71 7.38 2.96 -6.47
N LEU A 72 6.86 4.20 -6.35
CA LEU A 72 6.97 5.03 -5.17
C LEU A 72 6.38 4.33 -3.94
N LEU A 73 5.14 3.84 -4.05
CA LEU A 73 4.51 3.15 -2.92
C LEU A 73 5.21 1.84 -2.59
N GLU A 74 5.61 1.05 -3.57
CA GLU A 74 6.29 -0.22 -3.33
C GLU A 74 7.61 -0.03 -2.59
N ALA A 75 8.40 0.98 -2.97
CA ALA A 75 9.61 1.36 -2.25
C ALA A 75 9.29 1.79 -0.81
N ALA A 76 8.27 2.63 -0.63
CA ALA A 76 7.85 3.10 0.70
C ALA A 76 7.34 1.94 1.58
N MET A 77 6.59 0.99 1.02
CA MET A 77 6.11 -0.20 1.71
C MET A 77 7.27 -1.10 2.16
N ARG A 78 8.31 -1.27 1.33
CA ARG A 78 9.50 -2.02 1.74
C ARG A 78 10.16 -1.40 2.96
N VAL A 79 10.34 -0.08 2.96
CA VAL A 79 10.89 0.66 4.11
C VAL A 79 9.99 0.50 5.33
N ARG A 80 8.67 0.68 5.17
CA ARG A 80 7.71 0.57 6.27
C ARG A 80 7.69 -0.83 6.89
N LEU A 81 7.72 -1.88 6.08
CA LEU A 81 7.75 -3.28 6.54
C LEU A 81 9.10 -3.71 7.12
N ALA A 82 10.17 -2.95 6.86
CA ALA A 82 11.47 -3.14 7.50
C ALA A 82 11.59 -2.40 8.85
N ALA A 83 10.59 -1.61 9.25
CA ALA A 83 10.63 -0.88 10.51
C ALA A 83 10.49 -1.82 11.73
N PRO A 84 11.07 -1.50 12.89
CA PRO A 84 11.12 -2.38 14.07
C PRO A 84 9.80 -2.96 14.55
N ASP A 85 8.69 -2.25 14.36
CA ASP A 85 7.36 -2.69 14.79
C ASP A 85 6.68 -3.64 13.81
N LEU A 86 7.09 -3.63 12.53
CA LEU A 86 6.56 -4.51 11.48
C LEU A 86 7.56 -5.58 11.02
N VAL A 87 8.84 -5.40 11.32
CA VAL A 87 9.90 -6.31 10.94
C VAL A 87 9.90 -7.49 11.90
N GLY A 88 9.69 -8.68 11.37
CA GLY A 88 9.79 -9.89 12.16
C GLY A 88 9.99 -11.08 11.24
N PRO A 89 10.67 -12.14 11.71
CA PRO A 89 10.34 -13.45 11.21
C PRO A 89 8.92 -13.77 11.69
N TRP A 90 7.92 -13.44 10.86
CA TRP A 90 6.54 -13.79 11.15
C TRP A 90 6.29 -15.26 10.85
N VAL A 91 5.67 -15.97 11.79
CA VAL A 91 5.18 -17.34 11.54
C VAL A 91 4.21 -17.26 10.37
N PRO A 92 4.43 -18.02 9.26
CA PRO A 92 3.54 -17.99 8.10
C PRO A 92 2.09 -18.29 8.46
N PHE A 93 1.16 -17.89 7.60
CA PHE A 93 -0.23 -18.29 7.75
C PHE A 93 -0.39 -19.80 7.72
N THR A 94 -1.16 -20.33 8.65
CA THR A 94 -1.75 -21.68 8.52
C THR A 94 -2.75 -21.68 7.36
N HIS A 95 -3.14 -22.88 6.93
CA HIS A 95 -4.16 -23.03 5.89
C HIS A 95 -5.49 -22.36 6.31
N GLU A 96 -5.93 -22.58 7.54
CA GLU A 96 -7.17 -22.00 8.07
C GLU A 96 -7.11 -20.47 8.18
N GLU A 97 -5.97 -19.93 8.65
CA GLU A 97 -5.78 -18.48 8.72
C GLU A 97 -5.84 -17.86 7.31
N ARG A 98 -5.21 -18.50 6.32
CA ARG A 98 -5.22 -18.04 4.92
C ARG A 98 -6.63 -18.05 4.33
N GLU A 99 -7.42 -19.09 4.58
CA GLU A 99 -8.83 -19.12 4.15
C GLU A 99 -9.67 -18.05 4.85
N ALA A 100 -9.44 -17.84 6.15
CA ALA A 100 -10.11 -16.77 6.90
C ALA A 100 -9.78 -15.36 6.36
N GLN A 101 -8.56 -15.15 5.84
CA GLN A 101 -8.18 -13.88 5.19
C GLN A 101 -8.93 -13.62 3.87
N ARG A 102 -9.41 -14.66 3.17
CA ARG A 102 -10.12 -14.52 1.90
C ARG A 102 -11.57 -14.08 2.05
N LEU A 103 -12.15 -14.25 3.24
CA LEU A 103 -13.54 -13.91 3.51
C LEU A 103 -13.69 -12.39 3.73
N PRO A 104 -14.36 -11.64 2.83
CA PRO A 104 -14.55 -10.21 2.99
C PRO A 104 -15.38 -9.89 4.24
N GLY A 105 -14.99 -8.85 4.99
CA GLY A 105 -15.82 -8.26 6.03
C GLY A 105 -15.69 -8.81 7.47
N ARG A 106 -14.76 -9.74 7.73
CA ARG A 106 -14.54 -10.31 9.09
C ARG A 106 -13.31 -9.80 9.83
N ARG A 107 -12.59 -8.80 9.33
CA ARG A 107 -11.49 -8.22 10.09
C ARG A 107 -12.04 -7.30 11.16
N TYR A 108 -11.88 -7.69 12.42
CA TYR A 108 -12.14 -6.83 13.55
C TYR A 108 -11.19 -5.63 13.47
N GLY A 109 -11.74 -4.41 13.50
CA GLY A 109 -10.97 -3.26 14.00
C GLY A 109 -10.18 -2.40 13.02
N THR A 110 -10.74 -2.04 11.87
CA THR A 110 -10.40 -0.70 11.37
C THR A 110 -11.11 0.34 12.25
N ALA A 111 -10.35 1.25 12.84
CA ALA A 111 -10.89 2.48 13.42
C ALA A 111 -11.85 3.16 12.44
N LYS A 112 -12.82 3.94 12.93
CA LYS A 112 -13.76 4.72 12.10
C LYS A 112 -13.05 5.87 11.38
N GLN A 113 -12.09 5.56 10.52
CA GLN A 113 -11.45 6.52 9.63
C GLN A 113 -12.15 6.48 8.27
N LYS A 114 -12.46 7.66 7.74
CA LYS A 114 -13.06 7.81 6.43
C LYS A 114 -11.96 8.05 5.40
N PHE A 115 -11.80 7.10 4.49
CA PHE A 115 -10.93 7.22 3.32
C PHE A 115 -11.80 7.41 2.10
N THR A 116 -11.52 8.45 1.32
CA THR A 116 -12.42 8.89 0.24
C THR A 116 -11.82 8.68 -1.14
N ASP A 117 -10.53 8.36 -1.22
CA ASP A 117 -9.84 8.14 -2.48
C ASP A 117 -9.36 6.69 -2.59
N LYS A 118 -9.49 6.12 -3.79
CA LYS A 118 -9.17 4.73 -4.10
C LYS A 118 -8.06 4.71 -5.14
N LEU A 119 -6.88 4.26 -4.72
CA LEU A 119 -5.74 4.04 -5.61
C LEU A 119 -5.79 2.61 -6.15
N ALA A 120 -5.41 2.45 -7.42
CA ALA A 120 -5.20 1.17 -8.09
C ALA A 120 -3.72 1.08 -8.47
N LEU A 121 -2.98 0.21 -7.80
CA LEU A 121 -1.52 0.20 -7.85
C LEU A 121 -1.01 -1.21 -8.15
N ASP A 122 0.01 -1.32 -8.99
CA ASP A 122 0.63 -2.56 -9.38
C ASP A 122 1.78 -2.90 -8.43
N ILE A 123 1.47 -3.63 -7.36
CA ILE A 123 2.41 -3.95 -6.28
C ILE A 123 2.86 -5.40 -6.39
N ASP A 124 4.12 -5.66 -6.02
CA ASP A 124 4.65 -7.01 -5.87
C ASP A 124 3.78 -7.86 -4.91
N PRO A 125 3.21 -8.99 -5.37
CA PRO A 125 2.38 -9.84 -4.53
C PRO A 125 3.10 -10.37 -3.29
N VAL A 126 4.41 -10.60 -3.35
CA VAL A 126 5.20 -11.03 -2.18
C VAL A 126 5.21 -9.93 -1.12
N LEU A 127 5.28 -8.67 -1.53
CA LEU A 127 5.24 -7.52 -0.61
C LEU A 127 3.85 -7.35 0.00
N VAL A 128 2.79 -7.56 -0.80
CA VAL A 128 1.39 -7.55 -0.33
C VAL A 128 1.15 -8.66 0.69
N ASP A 129 1.59 -9.88 0.39
CA ASP A 129 1.47 -11.03 1.29
C ASP A 129 2.25 -10.82 2.59
N HIS A 130 3.47 -10.27 2.50
CA HIS A 130 4.26 -9.92 3.67
C HIS A 130 3.55 -8.87 4.54
N GLY A 131 3.00 -7.83 3.91
CA GLY A 131 2.23 -6.80 4.62
C GLY A 131 0.95 -7.35 5.27
N HIS A 132 0.27 -8.29 4.62
CA HIS A 132 -0.86 -8.99 5.21
C HIS A 132 -0.46 -9.83 6.43
N LEU A 133 0.66 -10.56 6.33
CA LEU A 133 1.16 -11.42 7.40
C LEU A 133 1.58 -10.60 8.61
N ALA A 134 2.40 -9.56 8.40
CA ALA A 134 2.83 -8.66 9.47
C ALA A 134 1.62 -8.02 10.16
N ALA A 135 0.69 -7.46 9.39
CA ALA A 135 -0.52 -6.85 9.93
C ALA A 135 -1.37 -7.84 10.74
N TYR A 136 -1.46 -9.10 10.31
CA TYR A 136 -2.20 -10.12 11.03
C TYR A 136 -1.53 -10.46 12.37
N ARG A 137 -0.25 -10.83 12.35
CA ARG A 137 0.47 -11.30 13.55
C ARG A 137 0.57 -10.22 14.63
N ILE A 138 0.75 -8.97 14.24
CA ILE A 138 0.78 -7.85 15.18
C ILE A 138 -0.59 -7.60 15.80
N SER A 139 -1.66 -7.79 15.01
CA SER A 139 -3.03 -7.54 15.47
C SER A 139 -3.61 -8.70 16.27
N GLU A 140 -3.04 -9.90 16.15
CA GLU A 140 -3.50 -11.12 16.81
C GLU A 140 -3.75 -10.95 18.32
N PRO A 141 -2.80 -10.46 19.13
CA PRO A 141 -3.03 -10.24 20.56
C PRO A 141 -4.14 -9.21 20.85
N ILE A 142 -4.22 -8.15 20.04
CA ILE A 142 -5.23 -7.09 20.21
C ILE A 142 -6.65 -7.62 19.90
N VAL A 143 -6.76 -8.48 18.88
CA VAL A 143 -8.02 -9.15 18.55
C VAL A 143 -8.42 -10.14 19.63
N ALA A 144 -7.47 -10.88 20.20
CA ALA A 144 -7.73 -11.77 21.33
C ALA A 144 -8.27 -11.00 22.54
N GLU A 145 -7.70 -9.83 22.84
CA GLU A 145 -8.15 -8.94 23.91
C GLU A 145 -9.56 -8.39 23.67
N LEU A 146 -9.87 -7.96 22.44
CA LEU A 146 -11.23 -7.57 22.04
C LEU A 146 -12.26 -8.69 22.26
N ILE A 147 -11.88 -9.95 22.00
CA ILE A 147 -12.74 -11.11 22.21
C ILE A 147 -12.90 -11.41 23.71
N ALA A 148 -11.80 -11.41 24.46
CA ALA A 148 -11.79 -11.68 25.90
C ALA A 148 -12.64 -10.67 26.69
N GLU A 149 -12.63 -9.39 26.28
CA GLU A 149 -13.45 -8.33 26.88
C GLU A 149 -14.91 -8.29 26.35
N ASN A 150 -15.31 -9.24 25.50
CA ASN A 150 -16.63 -9.28 24.86
C ASN A 150 -16.99 -7.97 24.11
N LEU A 151 -15.99 -7.39 23.44
CA LEU A 151 -16.10 -6.14 22.67
C LEU A 151 -16.39 -6.38 21.18
N VAL A 152 -16.70 -7.62 20.82
CA VAL A 152 -16.96 -8.08 19.46
C VAL A 152 -18.38 -8.67 19.36
N GLY A 153 -19.12 -8.32 18.30
CA GLY A 153 -20.42 -8.93 17.99
C GLY A 153 -21.65 -8.12 18.45
N PRO A 154 -22.86 -8.67 18.25
CA PRO A 154 -24.11 -7.99 18.59
C PRO A 154 -24.22 -7.69 20.09
N GLY A 155 -24.56 -6.44 20.44
CA GLY A 155 -24.69 -6.03 21.83
C GLY A 155 -23.37 -5.74 22.56
N ALA A 156 -22.22 -5.95 21.92
CA ALA A 156 -20.92 -5.49 22.41
C ALA A 156 -20.88 -3.95 22.48
N SER A 157 -20.09 -3.39 23.38
CA SER A 157 -19.90 -1.93 23.49
C SER A 157 -21.19 -1.13 23.74
N ARG A 158 -22.10 -1.66 24.59
CA ARG A 158 -23.35 -0.96 24.96
C ARG A 158 -23.12 0.26 25.85
N SER A 159 -22.14 0.19 26.75
CA SER A 159 -21.74 1.32 27.59
C SER A 159 -20.75 2.25 26.88
N ARG A 160 -20.67 3.50 27.32
CA ARG A 160 -19.68 4.47 26.82
C ARG A 160 -18.25 3.98 27.04
N ALA A 161 -17.97 3.42 28.23
CA ALA A 161 -16.66 2.87 28.56
C ALA A 161 -16.27 1.71 27.63
N ALA A 162 -17.19 0.79 27.34
CA ALA A 162 -16.91 -0.32 26.43
C ALA A 162 -16.71 0.14 24.98
N ARG A 163 -17.43 1.19 24.52
CA ARG A 163 -17.17 1.80 23.21
C ARG A 163 -15.79 2.41 23.12
N GLN A 164 -15.42 3.18 24.14
CA GLN A 164 -14.12 3.82 24.20
C GLN A 164 -13.00 2.77 24.22
N ARG A 165 -13.10 1.76 25.08
CA ARG A 165 -12.14 0.67 25.17
C ARG A 165 -11.99 -0.10 23.85
N ARG A 166 -13.12 -0.36 23.18
CA ARG A 166 -13.11 -0.95 21.85
C ARG A 166 -12.40 -0.05 20.84
N GLU A 167 -12.66 1.25 20.83
CA GLU A 167 -12.01 2.19 19.91
C GLU A 167 -10.49 2.28 20.18
N GLU A 168 -10.05 2.24 21.44
CA GLU A 168 -8.64 2.18 21.84
C GLU A 168 -7.93 0.92 21.32
N LEU A 169 -8.54 -0.26 21.46
CA LEU A 169 -7.99 -1.51 20.95
C LEU A 169 -8.02 -1.53 19.41
N GLN A 170 -9.10 -1.08 18.79
CA GLN A 170 -9.19 -1.01 17.32
C GLN A 170 -8.16 -0.04 16.71
N ALA A 171 -7.78 1.02 17.41
CA ALA A 171 -6.73 1.93 16.96
C ALA A 171 -5.33 1.27 16.91
N GLN A 172 -5.13 0.15 17.61
CA GLN A 172 -3.87 -0.60 17.62
C GLN A 172 -3.81 -1.69 16.54
N ILE A 173 -4.94 -2.03 15.92
CA ILE A 173 -5.00 -3.06 14.89
C ILE A 173 -4.35 -2.55 13.59
N TYR A 174 -3.50 -3.40 13.03
CA TYR A 174 -2.88 -3.21 11.73
C TYR A 174 -3.72 -3.86 10.64
N THR A 175 -3.80 -3.16 9.50
CA THR A 175 -4.33 -3.68 8.25
C THR A 175 -3.34 -3.38 7.15
N LEU A 176 -3.41 -4.12 6.02
CA LEU A 176 -2.62 -3.77 4.85
C LEU A 176 -2.86 -2.30 4.44
N GLY A 177 -4.12 -1.85 4.47
CA GLY A 177 -4.45 -0.45 4.20
C GLY A 177 -3.76 0.53 5.15
N ARG A 178 -3.64 0.20 6.44
CA ARG A 178 -2.87 1.02 7.40
C ARG A 178 -1.39 1.05 7.06
N VAL A 179 -0.77 -0.11 6.79
CA VAL A 179 0.65 -0.20 6.38
C VAL A 179 0.90 0.66 5.15
N VAL A 180 0.03 0.56 4.13
CA VAL A 180 0.12 1.36 2.91
C VAL A 180 0.01 2.86 3.20
N ARG A 181 -0.95 3.28 4.04
CA ARG A 181 -1.10 4.70 4.39
C ARG A 181 0.08 5.24 5.16
N GLU A 182 0.63 4.48 6.11
CA GLU A 182 1.82 4.88 6.85
C GLU A 182 3.06 4.96 5.94
N ALA A 183 3.19 4.01 5.00
CA ALA A 183 4.21 4.08 3.96
C ALA A 183 4.04 5.32 3.07
N LEU A 184 2.80 5.62 2.66
CA LEU A 184 2.49 6.77 1.82
C LEU A 184 2.76 8.10 2.53
N ALA A 185 2.36 8.22 3.79
CA ALA A 185 2.61 9.40 4.61
C ALA A 185 4.11 9.69 4.77
N ALA A 186 4.97 8.65 4.77
CA ALA A 186 6.42 8.82 4.85
C ALA A 186 7.04 9.42 3.58
N ILE A 187 6.40 9.29 2.41
CA ILE A 187 6.90 9.85 1.14
C ILE A 187 6.18 11.13 0.72
N VAL A 188 4.93 11.32 1.15
CA VAL A 188 4.17 12.54 0.91
C VAL A 188 4.50 13.64 1.94
N GLY A 189 4.93 13.25 3.15
CA GLY A 189 5.19 14.17 4.25
C GLY A 189 3.90 14.76 4.87
N PRO A 190 4.00 15.42 6.04
CA PRO A 190 3.02 16.42 6.46
C PRO A 190 3.07 17.70 5.61
#